data_AF-A0A497A3P0-F1
#
_entry.id   AF-A0A497A3P0-F1
#
_cell.length_a   1.000
_cell.length_b   1.000
_cell.length_c   1.000
_cell.angle_alpha   90.00
_cell.angle_beta   90.00
_cell.angle_gamma   90.00
#
_symmetry.space_group_name_H-M   'P 1'
#
loop_
_entity.id
_entity.type
_entity.pdbx_description
1 polymer ?
#
loop_
_entity_poly.entity_id
_entity_poly.type
_entity_poly.pdbx_seq_one_letter_code
_entity_poly.pdbx_strand_id
1 'polypeptide(L)'
;MVAAALGIAACTLNDYGSNRQWESESTNEGKRNVRSFQPYQWASFAMTQTEYVLKNIQTEPTDRVYCEGPNYFRYSMMHLLPFFKAAKNFNGDWTESYRCDTGYYSIRSPWYDSEYDRIMDWITKIKMPDGRMPAYADTYNDSYFPSLAIKGGYYSWPIKAMNNLTGESSPTEEKLQAAILNWALTFAHLDNRVDYICAGNSFQQVPGDWDRFQTFPTGGDIVLRSGWETEDLYLYINAHDAPDLENDPPVWGYPGSTWAHRQNDQTSFILNYKGTTLALDAGYINYANRHLVNKSINHNILQVNGNGPLLTRTNTEIEKTLSDNTFQYARISASYGDRDQYDNSTGQGDVTVTREFLMVDGKYVVVTDRVQDPRSASRSYSLLIHGNGKSAEGTFQPTSNGGLWTSNTAHLLTYTASLTSLTSSYPEEQPINNSGDGFGILKKLSVAEINTQAIEPLFSTVLFPYDQSTSPAMEDFSTSSYTYLFVDRTAAEYGNRYDIIVAQKPGAKANISQKTVNGKTIKSIDTDADLLVMSFDANDPDNPDAMKVFAKGITYLTYDDDIYFYPQQADVAPEFVVHRHMKSKTQTATAYNTGRRMIADADDPDNKRYYLVYESNDNIYATFSEDAI
;
A
#
# COMPACT_ATOMS: atom_id res chain seq x y z
N MET A 1 0.62 27.81 -5.58
CA MET A 1 0.09 28.66 -6.68
C MET A 1 0.79 30.01 -6.78
N VAL A 2 0.57 30.94 -5.83
CA VAL A 2 1.12 32.32 -5.88
C VAL A 2 2.65 32.32 -6.04
N ALA A 3 3.34 31.46 -5.29
CA ALA A 3 4.78 31.27 -5.40
C ALA A 3 5.23 30.93 -6.84
N ALA A 4 4.61 29.94 -7.49
CA ALA A 4 4.95 29.54 -8.84
C ALA A 4 4.70 30.66 -9.86
N ALA A 5 3.58 31.38 -9.76
CA ALA A 5 3.25 32.49 -10.65
C ALA A 5 4.29 33.63 -10.54
N LEU A 6 4.68 33.99 -9.31
CA LEU A 6 5.74 34.97 -9.07
C LEU A 6 7.10 34.48 -9.58
N GLY A 7 7.40 33.19 -9.45
CA GLY A 7 8.62 32.59 -9.98
C GLY A 7 8.71 32.64 -11.51
N ILE A 8 7.62 32.33 -12.21
CA ILE A 8 7.52 32.45 -13.67
C ILE A 8 7.63 33.93 -14.08
N ALA A 9 6.95 34.83 -13.37
CA ALA A 9 7.06 36.27 -13.62
C ALA A 9 8.50 36.76 -13.43
N ALA A 10 9.21 36.30 -12.41
CA ALA A 10 10.62 36.64 -12.18
C ALA A 10 11.54 36.14 -13.31
N CYS A 11 11.30 34.93 -13.83
CA CYS A 11 12.06 34.41 -14.98
C CYS A 11 11.77 35.20 -16.26
N THR A 12 10.52 35.63 -16.46
CA THR A 12 10.07 36.29 -17.69
C THR A 12 10.39 37.78 -17.73
N LEU A 13 10.29 38.45 -16.57
CA LEU A 13 10.47 39.90 -16.39
C LEU A 13 11.75 40.20 -15.60
N ASN A 14 12.81 39.40 -15.80
CA ASN A 14 14.04 39.44 -15.00
C ASN A 14 14.75 40.81 -15.02
N ASP A 15 14.54 41.61 -16.08
CA ASP A 15 15.08 42.95 -16.26
C ASP A 15 14.09 44.06 -15.88
N TYR A 16 12.87 43.73 -15.44
CA TYR A 16 11.85 44.72 -15.12
C TYR A 16 12.30 45.63 -13.97
N GLY A 17 12.37 46.92 -14.27
CA GLY A 17 12.83 47.94 -13.33
C GLY A 17 14.35 48.11 -13.25
N SER A 18 15.13 47.32 -14.00
CA SER A 18 16.59 47.53 -14.14
C SER A 18 16.95 48.90 -14.75
N ASN A 19 16.03 49.46 -15.55
CA ASN A 19 16.12 50.78 -16.18
C ASN A 19 15.24 51.86 -15.50
N ARG A 20 14.50 51.54 -14.42
CA ARG A 20 13.71 52.54 -13.68
C ARG A 20 14.53 53.09 -12.51
N GLN A 21 15.07 54.30 -12.67
CA GLN A 21 15.29 55.19 -11.54
C GLN A 21 13.91 55.62 -11.05
N TRP A 22 13.48 55.19 -9.86
CA TRP A 22 12.34 55.82 -9.23
C TRP A 22 12.75 57.22 -8.74
N GLU A 23 11.88 58.19 -9.02
CA GLU A 23 11.96 59.53 -8.45
C GLU A 23 11.91 59.43 -6.92
N SER A 24 12.93 60.01 -6.30
CA SER A 24 13.17 60.23 -4.87
C SER A 24 12.06 59.87 -3.89
N GLU A 25 12.33 58.90 -3.00
CA GLU A 25 11.87 59.04 -1.61
C GLU A 25 12.75 60.11 -0.93
N SER A 26 12.16 61.23 -0.54
CA SER A 26 12.83 62.26 0.25
C SER A 26 12.98 61.76 1.70
N THR A 27 14.13 61.19 2.02
CA THR A 27 14.59 61.12 3.42
C THR A 27 15.61 62.25 3.66
N ASN A 28 15.66 62.75 4.89
CA ASN A 28 16.50 63.90 5.30
C ASN A 28 18.02 63.66 5.19
N GLU A 29 18.48 62.55 4.62
CA GLU A 29 19.90 62.16 4.55
C GLU A 29 20.44 61.90 3.12
N GLY A 30 19.74 62.37 2.08
CA GLY A 30 20.25 62.36 0.71
C GLY A 30 19.66 61.25 -0.17
N LYS A 31 19.53 61.56 -1.46
CA LYS A 31 18.85 60.73 -2.47
C LYS A 31 19.57 59.39 -2.64
N ARG A 32 18.98 58.28 -2.18
CA ARG A 32 19.40 56.92 -2.58
C ARG A 32 18.62 56.50 -3.82
N ASN A 33 19.33 56.13 -4.89
CA ASN A 33 18.73 55.48 -6.04
C ASN A 33 18.33 54.05 -5.65
N VAL A 34 17.06 53.81 -5.33
CA VAL A 34 16.55 52.46 -5.09
C VAL A 34 16.11 51.87 -6.43
N ARG A 35 16.91 50.97 -7.00
CA ARG A 35 16.46 50.13 -8.13
C ARG A 35 15.36 49.22 -7.61
N SER A 36 14.26 49.06 -8.35
CA SER A 36 13.24 48.08 -7.96
C SER A 36 13.79 46.67 -8.20
N PHE A 37 14.24 46.00 -7.15
CA PHE A 37 14.63 44.57 -7.18
C PHE A 37 13.40 43.65 -7.17
N GLN A 38 12.33 44.05 -7.85
CA GLN A 38 11.03 43.40 -7.77
C GLN A 38 11.07 41.95 -8.30
N PRO A 39 11.73 41.65 -9.45
CA PRO A 39 11.90 40.26 -9.90
C PRO A 39 12.68 39.40 -8.91
N TYR A 40 13.69 39.97 -8.24
CA TYR A 40 14.43 39.26 -7.19
C TYR A 40 13.56 38.96 -5.97
N GLN A 41 12.71 39.90 -5.54
CA GLN A 41 11.75 39.66 -4.46
C GLN A 41 10.74 38.58 -4.81
N TRP A 42 10.23 38.58 -6.04
CA TRP A 42 9.34 37.55 -6.55
C TRP A 42 10.02 36.17 -6.59
N ALA A 43 11.25 36.09 -7.08
CA ALA A 43 12.05 34.86 -7.06
C ALA A 43 12.31 34.39 -5.63
N SER A 44 12.68 35.29 -4.72
CA SER A 44 12.92 34.96 -3.31
C SER A 44 11.67 34.39 -2.66
N PHE A 45 10.50 34.99 -2.88
CA PHE A 45 9.24 34.44 -2.38
C PHE A 45 8.92 33.08 -3.03
N ALA A 46 9.05 32.96 -4.35
CA ALA A 46 8.79 31.72 -5.07
C ALA A 46 9.64 30.55 -4.57
N MET A 47 10.95 30.76 -4.46
CA MET A 47 11.91 29.74 -4.05
C MET A 47 11.74 29.37 -2.58
N THR A 48 11.59 30.36 -1.69
CA THR A 48 11.40 30.08 -0.25
C THR A 48 10.10 29.35 0.04
N GLN A 49 9.00 29.68 -0.64
CA GLN A 49 7.75 28.95 -0.46
C GLN A 49 7.82 27.53 -1.06
N THR A 50 8.56 27.34 -2.15
CA THR A 50 8.77 26.00 -2.72
C THR A 50 9.64 25.12 -1.80
N GLU A 51 10.71 25.67 -1.24
CA GLU A 51 11.56 24.91 -0.30
C GLU A 51 10.82 24.66 1.03
N TYR A 52 10.24 25.71 1.62
CA TYR A 52 9.64 25.64 2.94
C TYR A 52 8.30 24.91 2.95
N VAL A 53 7.35 25.32 2.12
CA VAL A 53 5.98 24.77 2.18
C VAL A 53 5.93 23.40 1.51
N LEU A 54 6.35 23.29 0.24
CA LEU A 54 6.23 22.03 -0.49
C LEU A 54 7.14 20.95 0.12
N LYS A 55 8.44 21.23 0.29
CA LYS A 55 9.45 20.22 0.65
C LYS A 55 9.60 20.00 2.16
N ASN A 56 9.49 21.04 2.98
CA ASN A 56 9.76 20.93 4.43
C ASN A 56 8.49 20.83 5.31
N ILE A 57 7.31 21.24 4.83
CA ILE A 57 6.06 21.14 5.58
C ILE A 57 5.15 20.05 5.01
N GLN A 58 4.95 20.06 3.69
CA GLN A 58 3.93 19.23 3.03
C GLN A 58 4.45 17.86 2.58
N THR A 59 5.74 17.60 2.79
CA THR A 59 6.41 16.39 2.36
C THR A 59 7.15 15.80 3.54
N GLU A 60 6.92 14.52 3.83
CA GLU A 60 7.67 13.80 4.86
C GLU A 60 9.17 13.76 4.48
N PRO A 61 10.09 14.10 5.40
CA PRO A 61 11.48 14.35 5.06
C PRO A 61 12.28 13.14 4.59
N THR A 62 11.91 11.93 5.01
CA THR A 62 12.70 10.71 4.77
C THR A 62 12.31 10.07 3.45
N ASP A 63 11.04 9.74 3.24
CA ASP A 63 10.52 9.03 2.07
C ASP A 63 10.00 9.96 0.98
N ARG A 64 9.85 11.25 1.31
CA ARG A 64 9.40 12.29 0.37
C ARG A 64 7.96 12.09 -0.12
N VAL A 65 7.11 11.54 0.75
CA VAL A 65 5.67 11.39 0.55
C VAL A 65 4.94 12.72 0.80
N TYR A 66 4.02 13.11 -0.09
CA TYR A 66 3.24 14.33 0.07
C TYR A 66 1.99 14.10 0.95
N CYS A 67 1.89 14.84 2.05
CA CYS A 67 0.99 14.55 3.17
C CYS A 67 -0.51 14.80 2.89
N GLU A 68 -0.87 15.61 1.90
CA GLU A 68 -2.29 15.88 1.54
C GLU A 68 -2.83 14.93 0.45
N GLY A 69 -2.02 13.97 0.02
CA GLY A 69 -2.39 12.97 -0.97
C GLY A 69 -2.17 13.37 -2.44
N PRO A 70 -2.33 12.41 -3.37
CA PRO A 70 -2.04 12.55 -4.80
C PRO A 70 -2.69 13.74 -5.49
N ASN A 71 -3.97 14.02 -5.19
CA ASN A 71 -4.69 15.08 -5.89
C ASN A 71 -4.16 16.47 -5.55
N TYR A 72 -3.90 16.75 -4.27
CA TYR A 72 -3.33 18.03 -3.85
C TYR A 72 -1.86 18.16 -4.24
N PHE A 73 -1.10 17.06 -4.26
CA PHE A 73 0.24 17.06 -4.84
C PHE A 73 0.20 17.44 -6.32
N ARG A 74 -0.67 16.79 -7.09
CA ARG A 74 -0.93 17.11 -8.50
C ARG A 74 -1.30 18.57 -8.67
N TYR A 75 -2.24 19.09 -7.89
CA TYR A 75 -2.66 20.48 -7.95
C TYR A 75 -1.51 21.47 -7.72
N SER A 76 -0.66 21.19 -6.73
CA SER A 76 0.56 21.97 -6.46
C SER A 76 1.52 21.94 -7.64
N MET A 77 1.78 20.76 -8.18
CA MET A 77 2.73 20.54 -9.28
C MET A 77 2.25 21.05 -10.63
N MET A 78 0.94 21.10 -10.87
CA MET A 78 0.38 21.74 -12.06
C MET A 78 0.81 23.21 -12.18
N HIS A 79 1.18 23.87 -11.09
CA HIS A 79 1.75 25.22 -11.10
C HIS A 79 3.28 25.22 -11.04
N LEU A 80 3.85 24.34 -10.22
CA LEU A 80 5.28 24.34 -9.94
C LEU A 80 6.12 23.75 -11.08
N LEU A 81 5.62 22.77 -11.84
CA LEU A 81 6.37 22.18 -12.94
C LEU A 81 6.69 23.17 -14.08
N PRO A 82 5.74 24.01 -14.55
CA PRO A 82 6.06 25.10 -15.47
C PRO A 82 7.11 26.07 -14.89
N PHE A 83 7.00 26.41 -13.60
CA PHE A 83 7.99 27.25 -12.93
C PHE A 83 9.38 26.58 -12.89
N PHE A 84 9.47 25.31 -12.52
CA PHE A 84 10.74 24.57 -12.47
C PHE A 84 11.40 24.53 -13.85
N LYS A 85 10.60 24.31 -14.90
CA LYS A 85 11.09 24.32 -16.28
C LYS A 85 11.54 25.72 -16.73
N ALA A 86 10.80 26.76 -16.36
CA ALA A 86 11.20 28.14 -16.61
C ALA A 86 12.52 28.47 -15.92
N ALA A 87 12.68 28.14 -14.64
CA ALA A 87 13.90 28.36 -13.88
C ALA A 87 15.11 27.60 -14.48
N LYS A 88 14.90 26.35 -14.92
CA LYS A 88 15.90 25.56 -15.64
C LYS A 88 16.35 26.25 -16.93
N ASN A 89 15.41 26.71 -17.76
CA ASN A 89 15.73 27.34 -19.03
C ASN A 89 16.34 28.73 -18.84
N PHE A 90 15.98 29.42 -17.76
CA PHE A 90 16.46 30.76 -17.43
C PHE A 90 17.91 30.77 -16.94
N ASN A 91 18.25 29.92 -15.96
CA ASN A 91 19.55 30.00 -15.28
C ASN A 91 20.25 28.64 -15.12
N GLY A 92 19.70 27.55 -15.67
CA GLY A 92 20.33 26.23 -15.60
C GLY A 92 20.30 25.62 -14.19
N ASP A 93 21.36 24.89 -13.86
CA ASP A 93 21.60 24.33 -12.54
C ASP A 93 22.40 25.35 -11.71
N TRP A 94 21.82 25.77 -10.59
CA TRP A 94 22.35 26.84 -9.75
C TRP A 94 21.90 26.62 -8.32
N THR A 95 22.65 27.21 -7.38
CA THR A 95 22.30 27.29 -5.96
C THR A 95 22.49 28.71 -5.49
N GLU A 96 21.45 29.30 -4.90
CA GLU A 96 21.46 30.70 -4.45
C GLU A 96 20.88 30.84 -3.04
N SER A 97 21.31 31.88 -2.35
CA SER A 97 20.79 32.20 -1.01
C SER A 97 19.55 33.09 -1.10
N TYR A 98 18.40 32.59 -0.65
CA TYR A 98 17.16 33.35 -0.58
C TYR A 98 16.77 33.67 0.85
N ARG A 99 16.22 34.88 1.03
CA ARG A 99 15.76 35.36 2.34
C ARG A 99 14.32 34.92 2.58
N CYS A 100 14.07 34.40 3.78
CA CYS A 100 12.76 34.11 4.33
C CYS A 100 12.59 34.78 5.70
N ASP A 101 11.43 34.59 6.32
CA ASP A 101 11.11 35.18 7.63
C ASP A 101 11.97 34.62 8.77
N THR A 102 12.47 33.39 8.63
CA THR A 102 13.28 32.69 9.64
C THR A 102 14.79 32.70 9.37
N GLY A 103 15.25 33.28 8.26
CA GLY A 103 16.68 33.32 7.92
C GLY A 103 16.97 33.31 6.41
N TYR A 104 18.10 32.70 6.05
CA TYR A 104 18.49 32.46 4.65
C TYR A 104 18.53 30.97 4.38
N TYR A 105 17.93 30.55 3.27
CA TYR A 105 18.05 29.19 2.75
C TYR A 105 18.95 29.18 1.53
N SER A 106 19.89 28.23 1.48
CA SER A 106 20.65 27.93 0.26
C SER A 106 19.82 26.95 -0.56
N ILE A 107 19.20 27.43 -1.64
CA ILE A 107 18.22 26.67 -2.42
C ILE A 107 18.81 26.41 -3.80
N ARG A 108 18.86 25.13 -4.20
CA ARG A 108 19.21 24.71 -5.55
C ARG A 108 17.99 24.84 -6.47
N SER A 109 18.22 25.07 -7.76
CA SER A 109 17.18 24.99 -8.79
C SER A 109 16.34 23.71 -8.62
N PRO A 110 15.01 23.80 -8.41
CA PRO A 110 14.17 22.62 -8.12
C PRO A 110 14.17 21.59 -9.25
N TRP A 111 14.56 21.99 -10.46
CA TRP A 111 14.70 21.08 -11.59
C TRP A 111 15.84 20.06 -11.41
N TYR A 112 16.91 20.45 -10.69
CA TYR A 112 18.15 19.68 -10.53
C TYR A 112 18.35 19.18 -9.09
N ASP A 113 17.49 19.57 -8.16
CA ASP A 113 17.51 19.05 -6.78
C ASP A 113 16.82 17.68 -6.73
N SER A 114 17.61 16.67 -6.34
CA SER A 114 17.17 15.28 -6.23
C SER A 114 16.05 15.08 -5.22
N GLU A 115 15.90 15.97 -4.23
CA GLU A 115 14.80 15.85 -3.27
C GLU A 115 13.43 16.03 -3.93
N TYR A 116 13.31 16.87 -4.98
CA TYR A 116 12.07 16.95 -5.74
C TYR A 116 11.87 15.72 -6.64
N ASP A 117 12.95 15.15 -7.19
CA ASP A 117 12.86 13.89 -7.93
C ASP A 117 12.37 12.74 -7.04
N ARG A 118 12.79 12.68 -5.76
CA ARG A 118 12.28 11.67 -4.81
C ARG A 118 10.77 11.80 -4.56
N ILE A 119 10.24 13.02 -4.47
CA ILE A 119 8.78 13.24 -4.35
C ILE A 119 8.06 12.78 -5.63
N MET A 120 8.63 13.07 -6.80
CA MET A 120 8.06 12.68 -8.09
C MET A 120 8.16 11.16 -8.34
N ASP A 121 9.21 10.51 -7.87
CA ASP A 121 9.37 9.06 -7.88
C ASP A 121 8.30 8.40 -7.01
N TRP A 122 8.07 8.92 -5.80
CA TRP A 122 7.03 8.42 -4.89
C TRP A 122 5.66 8.34 -5.58
N ILE A 123 5.16 9.47 -6.11
CA ILE A 123 3.83 9.50 -6.73
C ILE A 123 3.75 8.55 -7.94
N THR A 124 4.86 8.38 -8.66
CA THR A 124 4.92 7.51 -9.84
C THR A 124 4.96 6.04 -9.43
N LYS A 125 5.54 5.72 -8.27
CA LYS A 125 5.60 4.36 -7.71
C LYS A 125 4.26 3.94 -7.13
N ILE A 126 3.47 4.83 -6.54
CA ILE A 126 2.16 4.47 -5.97
C ILE A 126 1.00 4.48 -6.99
N LYS A 127 1.25 4.77 -8.28
CA LYS A 127 0.20 4.77 -9.29
C LYS A 127 -0.39 3.36 -9.51
N MET A 128 -1.69 3.32 -9.80
CA MET A 128 -2.37 2.12 -10.27
C MET A 128 -1.90 1.73 -11.69
N PRO A 129 -2.03 0.46 -12.10
CA PRO A 129 -1.54 -0.01 -13.40
C PRO A 129 -2.20 0.64 -14.63
N ASP A 130 -3.37 1.25 -14.43
CA ASP A 130 -4.11 1.99 -15.45
C ASP A 130 -3.73 3.50 -15.53
N GLY A 131 -2.82 3.94 -14.64
CA GLY A 131 -2.32 5.31 -14.56
C GLY A 131 -3.11 6.22 -13.61
N ARG A 132 -4.17 5.72 -12.95
CA ARG A 132 -4.86 6.44 -11.87
C ARG A 132 -4.01 6.50 -10.61
N MET A 133 -4.31 7.50 -9.79
CA MET A 133 -3.75 7.63 -8.44
C MET A 133 -4.68 6.97 -7.41
N PRO A 134 -4.13 6.34 -6.36
CA PRO A 134 -4.93 5.83 -5.25
C PRO A 134 -5.70 6.96 -4.57
N ALA A 135 -7.00 6.75 -4.39
CA ALA A 135 -7.93 7.78 -3.93
C ALA A 135 -7.98 7.92 -2.39
N TYR A 136 -6.82 7.96 -1.74
CA TYR A 136 -6.72 8.19 -0.30
C TYR A 136 -6.59 9.69 0.00
N ALA A 137 -6.85 10.07 1.26
CA ALA A 137 -6.96 11.47 1.66
C ALA A 137 -7.96 12.22 0.75
N ASP A 138 -7.81 13.53 0.56
CA ASP A 138 -8.67 14.27 -0.36
C ASP A 138 -8.26 14.09 -1.85
N THR A 139 -8.25 12.84 -2.32
CA THR A 139 -7.99 12.44 -3.72
C THR A 139 -9.23 11.89 -4.42
N TYR A 140 -9.44 12.27 -5.68
CA TYR A 140 -10.54 11.79 -6.51
C TYR A 140 -10.29 10.37 -7.06
N ASN A 141 -11.34 9.56 -7.20
CA ASN A 141 -11.26 8.17 -7.68
C ASN A 141 -10.69 8.00 -9.11
N ASP A 142 -10.81 9.01 -9.97
CA ASP A 142 -10.25 9.03 -11.33
C ASP A 142 -9.20 10.14 -11.47
N SER A 143 -8.35 10.30 -10.46
CA SER A 143 -7.22 11.23 -10.53
C SER A 143 -6.11 10.66 -11.42
N TYR A 144 -5.74 11.38 -12.47
CA TYR A 144 -4.56 11.09 -13.31
C TYR A 144 -3.59 12.26 -13.27
N PHE A 145 -2.28 12.02 -13.39
CA PHE A 145 -1.27 13.08 -13.26
C PHE A 145 -0.30 13.19 -14.46
N PRO A 146 -0.81 13.34 -15.71
CA PRO A 146 0.04 13.39 -16.90
C PRO A 146 0.99 14.59 -16.94
N SER A 147 0.68 15.68 -16.24
CA SER A 147 1.54 16.88 -16.26
C SER A 147 2.92 16.64 -15.67
N LEU A 148 3.13 15.56 -14.90
CA LEU A 148 4.46 15.20 -14.40
C LEU A 148 5.48 14.98 -15.52
N ALA A 149 5.01 14.57 -16.71
CA ALA A 149 5.83 14.41 -17.91
C ALA A 149 6.56 15.71 -18.32
N ILE A 150 6.11 16.90 -17.87
CA ILE A 150 6.83 18.17 -18.07
C ILE A 150 8.29 18.08 -17.60
N LYS A 151 8.56 17.32 -16.52
CA LYS A 151 9.91 17.06 -15.97
C LYS A 151 10.75 16.19 -16.91
N GLY A 152 10.13 15.33 -17.71
CA GLY A 152 10.79 14.51 -18.73
C GLY A 152 10.06 13.20 -19.03
N GLY A 153 10.54 12.48 -20.07
CA GLY A 153 9.95 11.22 -20.54
C GLY A 153 9.90 10.10 -19.50
N TYR A 154 10.79 10.11 -18.51
CA TYR A 154 10.77 9.19 -17.36
C TYR A 154 9.46 9.29 -16.54
N TYR A 155 8.86 10.48 -16.47
CA TYR A 155 7.58 10.72 -15.82
C TYR A 155 6.41 10.77 -16.83
N SER A 156 6.58 10.17 -18.01
CA SER A 156 5.56 10.08 -19.04
C SER A 156 5.06 8.65 -19.14
N TRP A 157 3.95 8.36 -18.47
CA TRP A 157 3.33 7.04 -18.49
C TRP A 157 2.07 6.99 -19.38
N PRO A 158 1.77 5.83 -19.98
CA PRO A 158 0.48 5.61 -20.62
C PRO A 158 -0.65 5.75 -19.60
N ILE A 159 -1.75 6.36 -20.02
CA ILE A 159 -3.00 6.35 -19.26
C ILE A 159 -3.94 5.39 -19.97
N LYS A 160 -4.37 4.33 -19.30
CA LYS A 160 -5.23 3.30 -19.88
C LYS A 160 -6.60 3.42 -19.23
N ALA A 161 -7.62 3.87 -19.94
CA ALA A 161 -8.96 3.98 -19.35
C ALA A 161 -9.74 2.68 -19.42
N MET A 162 -10.74 2.63 -18.55
CA MET A 162 -11.95 1.86 -18.76
C MET A 162 -13.14 2.81 -19.01
N ASN A 163 -13.42 3.04 -20.28
CA ASN A 163 -14.66 3.54 -20.88
C ASN A 163 -15.17 5.00 -20.67
N ASN A 164 -15.79 5.49 -21.76
CA ASN A 164 -16.83 6.52 -21.91
C ASN A 164 -16.53 8.02 -21.89
N LEU A 165 -15.27 8.49 -21.85
CA LEU A 165 -15.01 9.94 -22.03
C LEU A 165 -15.24 10.47 -23.45
N THR A 166 -15.33 9.59 -24.45
CA THR A 166 -15.46 9.99 -25.87
C THR A 166 -16.90 10.17 -26.34
N GLY A 167 -17.89 9.68 -25.57
CA GLY A 167 -19.29 9.59 -26.03
C GLY A 167 -19.50 8.63 -27.21
N GLU A 168 -18.45 7.94 -27.67
CA GLU A 168 -18.53 6.90 -28.69
C GLU A 168 -18.82 5.55 -28.03
N SER A 169 -19.63 4.69 -28.65
CA SER A 169 -19.94 3.35 -28.13
C SER A 169 -18.76 2.38 -28.21
N SER A 170 -17.72 2.68 -29.00
CA SER A 170 -16.52 1.85 -29.18
C SER A 170 -15.34 2.70 -29.68
N PRO A 171 -14.79 3.62 -28.86
CA PRO A 171 -13.63 4.40 -29.25
C PRO A 171 -12.40 3.51 -29.43
N THR A 172 -11.53 3.86 -30.37
CA THR A 172 -10.17 3.30 -30.44
C THR A 172 -9.39 3.68 -29.17
N GLU A 173 -8.44 2.85 -28.74
CA GLU A 173 -7.58 3.14 -27.59
C GLU A 173 -6.90 4.51 -27.68
N GLU A 174 -6.37 4.89 -28.85
CA GLU A 174 -5.73 6.18 -29.08
C GLU A 174 -6.66 7.38 -28.79
N LYS A 175 -7.89 7.36 -29.32
CA LYS A 175 -8.90 8.40 -29.05
C LYS A 175 -9.25 8.48 -27.57
N LEU A 176 -9.38 7.34 -26.91
CA LEU A 176 -9.70 7.29 -25.49
C LEU A 176 -8.55 7.86 -24.66
N GLN A 177 -7.31 7.48 -24.96
CA GLN A 177 -6.11 8.06 -24.36
C GLN A 177 -6.04 9.57 -24.55
N ALA A 178 -6.31 10.06 -25.77
CA ALA A 178 -6.33 11.49 -26.06
C ALA A 178 -7.43 12.24 -25.28
N ALA A 179 -8.62 11.65 -25.13
CA ALA A 179 -9.71 12.23 -24.36
C ALA A 179 -9.37 12.35 -22.87
N ILE A 180 -8.78 11.30 -22.27
CA ILE A 180 -8.33 11.34 -20.87
C ILE A 180 -7.20 12.34 -20.70
N LEU A 181 -6.22 12.34 -21.59
CA LEU A 181 -5.08 13.26 -21.52
C LEU A 181 -5.58 14.71 -21.59
N ASN A 182 -6.51 15.00 -22.49
CA ASN A 182 -7.14 16.31 -22.59
C ASN A 182 -7.84 16.68 -21.27
N TRP A 183 -8.69 15.79 -20.74
CA TRP A 183 -9.39 16.00 -19.47
C TRP A 183 -8.44 16.17 -18.28
N ALA A 184 -7.44 15.30 -18.15
CA ALA A 184 -6.50 15.30 -17.03
C ALA A 184 -5.49 16.46 -17.07
N LEU A 185 -5.26 17.05 -18.25
CA LEU A 185 -4.49 18.30 -18.37
C LEU A 185 -5.35 19.55 -18.14
N THR A 186 -6.67 19.43 -18.24
CA THR A 186 -7.64 20.49 -17.92
C THR A 186 -8.34 20.20 -16.59
N PHE A 187 -7.75 20.66 -15.48
CA PHE A 187 -8.27 20.36 -14.14
C PHE A 187 -8.80 21.58 -13.43
N ALA A 188 -10.08 21.53 -13.03
CA ALA A 188 -10.81 22.64 -12.44
C ALA A 188 -10.75 23.91 -13.32
N HIS A 189 -9.82 24.83 -13.04
CA HIS A 189 -9.60 26.08 -13.76
C HIS A 189 -8.19 26.20 -14.37
N LEU A 190 -7.45 25.09 -14.44
CA LEU A 190 -6.07 25.04 -14.92
C LEU A 190 -6.00 24.31 -16.25
N ASP A 191 -5.14 24.79 -17.14
CA ASP A 191 -4.89 24.20 -18.44
C ASP A 191 -3.39 24.08 -18.68
N ASN A 192 -2.85 22.87 -18.49
CA ASN A 192 -1.43 22.57 -18.70
C ASN A 192 -1.14 22.00 -20.10
N ARG A 193 -2.09 22.03 -21.03
CA ARG A 193 -1.90 21.42 -22.37
C ARG A 193 -0.78 22.11 -23.13
N VAL A 194 -0.69 23.45 -23.04
CA VAL A 194 0.38 24.21 -23.69
C VAL A 194 1.74 23.85 -23.10
N ASP A 195 1.87 23.84 -21.77
CA ASP A 195 3.12 23.46 -21.10
C ASP A 195 3.53 22.01 -21.40
N TYR A 196 2.55 21.10 -21.44
CA TYR A 196 2.77 19.69 -21.79
C TYR A 196 3.27 19.52 -23.22
N ILE A 197 2.68 20.22 -24.20
CA ILE A 197 3.12 20.16 -25.61
C ILE A 197 4.52 20.78 -25.74
N CYS A 198 4.71 21.97 -25.18
CA CYS A 198 6.00 22.68 -25.21
C CYS A 198 7.11 21.91 -24.48
N ALA A 199 6.75 21.01 -23.57
CA ALA A 199 7.72 20.18 -22.89
C ALA A 199 8.42 19.15 -23.80
N GLY A 200 7.87 18.89 -25.01
CA GLY A 200 8.44 17.96 -25.98
C GLY A 200 8.35 16.50 -25.52
N ASN A 201 7.30 16.17 -24.76
CA ASN A 201 7.15 14.87 -24.12
C ASN A 201 7.08 13.75 -25.18
N SER A 202 8.02 12.83 -25.11
CA SER A 202 7.94 11.51 -25.76
C SER A 202 7.63 10.50 -24.67
N PHE A 203 6.56 9.71 -24.83
CA PHE A 203 6.29 8.59 -23.92
C PHE A 203 7.47 7.63 -23.96
N GLN A 204 8.28 7.62 -22.90
CA GLN A 204 9.22 6.54 -22.67
C GLN A 204 8.53 5.60 -21.66
N GLN A 205 8.09 4.44 -22.15
CA GLN A 205 7.68 3.35 -21.27
C GLN A 205 8.88 2.96 -20.41
N VAL A 206 8.93 3.43 -19.17
CA VAL A 206 9.89 2.91 -18.20
C VAL A 206 9.21 2.71 -16.84
N PRO A 207 8.41 1.64 -16.69
CA PRO A 207 8.34 0.97 -15.39
C PRO A 207 9.09 -0.36 -15.38
N GLY A 208 9.73 -0.76 -16.49
CA GLY A 208 10.22 -2.12 -16.72
C GLY A 208 11.14 -2.70 -15.63
N ASP A 209 11.84 -1.83 -14.88
CA ASP A 209 12.84 -2.24 -13.89
C ASP A 209 12.46 -1.90 -12.43
N TRP A 210 11.28 -1.33 -12.17
CA TRP A 210 10.91 -1.03 -10.79
C TRP A 210 10.35 -2.27 -10.09
N ASP A 211 10.74 -2.42 -8.82
CA ASP A 211 10.20 -3.48 -7.97
C ASP A 211 8.66 -3.41 -7.97
N ARG A 212 8.02 -4.57 -7.97
CA ARG A 212 6.57 -4.67 -7.90
C ARG A 212 6.10 -4.29 -6.49
N PHE A 213 6.93 -4.60 -5.50
CA PHE A 213 6.69 -4.22 -4.12
C PHE A 213 7.29 -2.83 -3.86
N GLN A 214 6.48 -1.90 -3.37
CA GLN A 214 6.90 -0.52 -3.07
C GLN A 214 6.51 -0.18 -1.64
N THR A 215 7.45 0.36 -0.86
CA THR A 215 7.23 0.74 0.53
C THR A 215 7.84 2.09 0.80
N PHE A 216 7.11 2.90 1.55
CA PHE A 216 7.52 4.18 2.09
C PHE A 216 7.27 4.12 3.60
N PRO A 217 8.19 3.50 4.38
CA PRO A 217 8.03 3.24 5.81
C PRO A 217 7.66 4.46 6.67
N THR A 218 8.28 5.61 6.43
CA THR A 218 8.02 6.85 7.19
C THR A 218 6.89 7.67 6.59
N GLY A 219 6.68 7.53 5.28
CA GLY A 219 5.59 8.19 4.56
C GLY A 219 4.24 7.49 4.70
N GLY A 220 4.23 6.20 5.04
CA GLY A 220 3.02 5.41 5.26
C GLY A 220 2.34 4.90 3.99
N ASP A 221 3.04 4.78 2.87
CA ASP A 221 2.49 4.20 1.64
C ASP A 221 3.09 2.81 1.37
N ILE A 222 2.23 1.83 1.07
CA ILE A 222 2.69 0.51 0.63
C ILE A 222 1.88 0.09 -0.61
N VAL A 223 2.57 -0.49 -1.59
CA VAL A 223 1.95 -1.14 -2.73
C VAL A 223 2.47 -2.55 -2.92
N LEU A 224 1.53 -3.50 -3.00
CA LEU A 224 1.76 -4.86 -3.48
C LEU A 224 1.17 -4.97 -4.88
N ARG A 225 1.92 -5.51 -5.84
CA ARG A 225 1.40 -5.73 -7.19
C ARG A 225 2.01 -6.95 -7.86
N SER A 226 1.27 -7.53 -8.81
CA SER A 226 1.74 -8.63 -9.64
C SER A 226 2.55 -8.16 -10.86
N GLY A 227 2.35 -6.92 -11.28
CA GLY A 227 3.09 -6.24 -12.35
C GLY A 227 2.63 -4.79 -12.55
N TRP A 228 3.00 -4.19 -13.68
CA TRP A 228 2.76 -2.77 -14.00
C TRP A 228 1.69 -2.56 -15.09
N GLU A 229 1.15 -3.62 -15.65
CA GLU A 229 0.17 -3.60 -16.73
C GLU A 229 -1.26 -3.62 -16.20
N THR A 230 -2.22 -3.14 -16.99
CA THR A 230 -3.64 -3.05 -16.59
C THR A 230 -4.24 -4.35 -16.11
N GLU A 231 -3.76 -5.49 -16.63
CA GLU A 231 -4.23 -6.82 -16.27
C GLU A 231 -3.72 -7.30 -14.91
N ASP A 232 -2.74 -6.60 -14.33
CA ASP A 232 -2.10 -6.99 -13.08
C ASP A 232 -2.94 -6.62 -11.86
N LEU A 233 -2.90 -7.48 -10.85
CA LEU A 233 -3.39 -7.19 -9.51
C LEU A 233 -2.52 -6.12 -8.83
N TYR A 234 -3.18 -5.12 -8.24
CA TYR A 234 -2.61 -4.03 -7.47
C TYR A 234 -3.37 -3.87 -6.15
N LEU A 235 -2.63 -3.71 -5.06
CA LEU A 235 -3.14 -3.37 -3.74
C LEU A 235 -2.35 -2.18 -3.18
N TYR A 236 -3.04 -1.09 -2.89
CA TYR A 236 -2.52 0.02 -2.10
C TYR A 236 -2.95 -0.14 -0.64
N ILE A 237 -2.04 0.16 0.29
CA ILE A 237 -2.29 0.16 1.73
C ILE A 237 -1.90 1.53 2.28
N ASN A 238 -2.85 2.16 2.98
CA ASN A 238 -2.64 3.41 3.68
C ASN A 238 -2.15 3.12 5.11
N ALA A 239 -0.87 3.37 5.35
CA ALA A 239 -0.21 3.26 6.65
C ALA A 239 0.28 4.63 7.16
N HIS A 240 -0.37 5.73 6.73
CA HIS A 240 0.03 7.08 7.12
C HIS A 240 -0.12 7.28 8.62
N ASP A 241 0.98 7.68 9.27
CA ASP A 241 0.99 7.91 10.70
C ASP A 241 0.27 9.21 11.09
N ALA A 242 -0.30 9.27 12.30
CA ALA A 242 -0.71 10.56 12.87
C ALA A 242 0.54 11.35 13.28
N PRO A 243 0.64 12.66 12.99
CA PRO A 243 1.77 13.44 13.49
C PRO A 243 1.78 13.44 15.02
N ASP A 244 2.93 13.10 15.62
CA ASP A 244 3.15 13.15 17.07
C ASP A 244 3.09 14.60 17.54
N LEU A 245 1.94 15.02 18.09
CA LEU A 245 1.74 16.41 18.54
C LEU A 245 2.61 16.81 19.75
N GLU A 246 3.19 15.83 20.46
CA GLU A 246 3.99 16.06 21.68
C GLU A 246 5.47 16.23 21.36
N ASN A 247 5.99 15.51 20.36
CA ASN A 247 7.39 15.59 19.93
C ASN A 247 7.63 16.24 18.56
N ASP A 248 6.60 16.34 17.72
CA ASP A 248 6.61 17.00 16.41
C ASP A 248 5.64 18.19 16.41
N PRO A 249 5.95 19.27 17.17
CA PRO A 249 5.14 20.47 17.16
C PRO A 249 5.06 20.98 15.72
N PRO A 250 3.87 21.38 15.22
CA PRO A 250 3.73 21.88 13.86
C PRO A 250 4.80 22.94 13.63
N VAL A 251 5.72 22.67 12.70
CA VAL A 251 6.85 23.53 12.37
C VAL A 251 6.28 24.90 11.98
N TRP A 252 6.26 25.80 12.98
CA TRP A 252 5.78 27.18 12.97
C TRP A 252 4.31 27.43 12.59
N GLY A 253 3.43 27.45 13.59
CA GLY A 253 2.35 28.44 13.68
C GLY A 253 1.16 28.32 12.72
N TYR A 254 1.10 27.31 11.85
CA TYR A 254 -0.09 26.96 11.08
C TYR A 254 -0.65 25.60 11.53
N PRO A 255 -1.53 25.58 12.55
CA PRO A 255 -2.30 24.39 12.87
C PRO A 255 -3.29 24.15 11.73
N GLY A 256 -2.99 23.21 10.83
CA GLY A 256 -4.00 22.73 9.87
C GLY A 256 -3.55 22.39 8.46
N SER A 257 -2.32 22.69 8.02
CA SER A 257 -1.95 22.44 6.60
C SER A 257 -1.70 20.96 6.29
N THR A 258 -0.96 20.23 7.14
CA THR A 258 -0.81 18.77 7.02
C THR A 258 -2.07 17.98 7.43
N TRP A 259 -3.12 18.65 7.90
CA TRP A 259 -4.31 18.05 8.52
C TRP A 259 -5.60 18.24 7.70
N ALA A 260 -5.71 19.32 6.91
CA ALA A 260 -6.97 19.73 6.31
C ALA A 260 -7.57 18.69 5.35
N HIS A 261 -6.68 17.92 4.72
CA HIS A 261 -7.01 17.01 3.62
C HIS A 261 -6.88 15.53 3.98
N ARG A 262 -6.61 15.21 5.26
CA ARG A 262 -6.62 13.83 5.76
C ARG A 262 -8.05 13.34 6.02
N GLN A 263 -8.21 12.04 5.88
CA GLN A 263 -9.43 11.29 6.20
C GLN A 263 -9.15 10.30 7.33
N ASN A 264 -10.19 9.73 7.94
CA ASN A 264 -10.03 8.72 8.99
C ASN A 264 -9.90 7.32 8.38
N ASP A 265 -8.82 7.15 7.61
CA ASP A 265 -8.61 6.06 6.65
C ASP A 265 -7.29 5.32 6.89
N GLN A 266 -6.63 5.50 8.05
CA GLN A 266 -5.44 4.73 8.39
C GLN A 266 -5.76 3.23 8.39
N THR A 267 -4.82 2.41 7.93
CA THR A 267 -4.94 0.97 7.70
C THR A 267 -5.88 0.55 6.57
N SER A 268 -6.49 1.49 5.86
CA SER A 268 -7.35 1.19 4.71
C SER A 268 -6.55 0.66 3.53
N PHE A 269 -7.27 0.09 2.56
CA PHE A 269 -6.66 -0.40 1.34
C PHE A 269 -7.56 -0.16 0.12
N ILE A 270 -6.94 -0.14 -1.05
CA ILE A 270 -7.60 -0.06 -2.36
C ILE A 270 -7.09 -1.22 -3.21
N LEU A 271 -7.99 -1.96 -3.85
CA LEU A 271 -7.64 -3.09 -4.72
C LEU A 271 -8.07 -2.80 -6.15
N ASN A 272 -7.13 -2.89 -7.09
CA ASN A 272 -7.38 -2.76 -8.53
C ASN A 272 -6.96 -4.05 -9.25
N TYR A 273 -7.78 -4.49 -10.20
CA TYR A 273 -7.50 -5.63 -11.07
C TYR A 273 -8.15 -5.41 -12.44
N LYS A 274 -7.42 -5.68 -13.53
CA LYS A 274 -7.89 -5.47 -14.91
C LYS A 274 -8.42 -4.06 -15.15
N GLY A 275 -7.72 -3.06 -14.63
CA GLY A 275 -8.10 -1.65 -14.69
C GLY A 275 -9.39 -1.29 -13.93
N THR A 276 -9.97 -2.21 -13.14
CA THR A 276 -11.12 -1.93 -12.27
C THR A 276 -10.66 -1.80 -10.83
N THR A 277 -11.05 -0.72 -10.16
CA THR A 277 -10.96 -0.63 -8.71
C THR A 277 -12.13 -1.40 -8.09
N LEU A 278 -11.83 -2.54 -7.47
CA LEU A 278 -12.82 -3.49 -6.95
C LEU A 278 -13.08 -3.29 -5.45
N ALA A 279 -12.03 -3.07 -4.66
CA ALA A 279 -12.16 -2.59 -3.28
C ALA A 279 -11.84 -1.08 -3.28
N LEU A 280 -12.81 -0.27 -2.88
CA LEU A 280 -12.82 1.18 -3.12
C LEU A 280 -12.58 1.95 -1.82
N ASP A 281 -11.89 3.08 -1.96
CA ASP A 281 -12.00 4.16 -1.00
C ASP A 281 -13.14 5.11 -1.44
N ALA A 282 -13.75 5.84 -0.50
CA ALA A 282 -14.76 6.85 -0.82
C ALA A 282 -14.17 8.07 -1.56
N GLY A 283 -12.87 8.30 -1.39
CA GLY A 283 -12.13 9.38 -2.03
C GLY A 283 -12.65 10.76 -1.65
N TYR A 284 -12.46 11.74 -2.54
CA TYR A 284 -12.78 13.13 -2.28
C TYR A 284 -13.91 13.67 -3.15
N ILE A 285 -14.73 14.57 -2.62
CA ILE A 285 -15.82 15.25 -3.35
C ILE A 285 -15.48 16.72 -3.61
N ASN A 286 -15.58 17.53 -2.56
CA ASN A 286 -15.21 18.93 -2.52
C ASN A 286 -15.13 19.37 -1.06
N TYR A 287 -14.53 20.53 -0.82
CA TYR A 287 -14.26 21.00 0.53
C TYR A 287 -15.52 21.13 1.40
N ALA A 288 -16.62 21.62 0.84
CA ALA A 288 -17.88 21.79 1.57
C ALA A 288 -18.52 20.45 1.98
N ASN A 289 -18.35 19.40 1.18
CA ASN A 289 -18.99 18.10 1.36
C ASN A 289 -18.03 17.00 1.84
N ARG A 290 -16.76 17.31 2.14
CA ARG A 290 -15.75 16.32 2.58
C ARG A 290 -16.17 15.49 3.78
N HIS A 291 -16.99 16.08 4.66
CA HIS A 291 -17.49 15.43 5.88
C HIS A 291 -18.40 14.21 5.63
N LEU A 292 -18.81 14.00 4.37
CA LEU A 292 -19.61 12.85 3.95
C LEU A 292 -18.77 11.61 3.68
N VAL A 293 -17.50 11.76 3.33
CA VAL A 293 -16.63 10.67 2.83
C VAL A 293 -15.38 10.44 3.65
N ASN A 294 -15.08 11.32 4.62
CA ASN A 294 -13.82 11.30 5.36
C ASN A 294 -13.87 10.55 6.71
N LYS A 295 -14.92 9.79 6.97
CA LYS A 295 -15.11 9.07 8.25
C LYS A 295 -14.66 7.63 8.09
N SER A 296 -14.26 7.03 9.20
CA SER A 296 -13.85 5.61 9.30
C SER A 296 -14.84 4.63 8.66
N ILE A 297 -16.15 4.95 8.65
CA ILE A 297 -17.18 4.11 8.04
C ILE A 297 -17.15 4.10 6.50
N ASN A 298 -16.37 5.00 5.88
CA ASN A 298 -16.27 5.17 4.44
C ASN A 298 -15.09 4.41 3.82
N HIS A 299 -14.29 3.70 4.63
CA HIS A 299 -13.00 3.11 4.23
C HIS A 299 -12.93 1.60 4.53
N ASN A 300 -12.02 0.90 3.86
CA ASN A 300 -11.78 -0.53 4.04
C ASN A 300 -10.97 -0.85 5.31
N ILE A 301 -11.56 -0.65 6.48
CA ILE A 301 -10.87 -0.72 7.77
C ILE A 301 -11.59 -1.63 8.77
N LEU A 302 -10.87 -2.00 9.84
CA LEU A 302 -11.50 -2.52 11.05
C LEU A 302 -11.89 -1.34 11.94
N GLN A 303 -13.11 -1.35 12.48
CA GLN A 303 -13.56 -0.41 13.50
C GLN A 303 -13.64 -1.08 14.87
N VAL A 304 -13.34 -0.32 15.91
CA VAL A 304 -13.50 -0.71 17.32
C VAL A 304 -14.57 0.19 17.93
N ASN A 305 -15.68 -0.38 18.40
CA ASN A 305 -16.84 0.36 18.89
C ASN A 305 -17.36 1.42 17.89
N GLY A 306 -17.28 1.13 16.58
CA GLY A 306 -17.68 2.05 15.51
C GLY A 306 -16.66 3.15 15.17
N ASN A 307 -15.52 3.19 15.83
CA ASN A 307 -14.45 4.15 15.58
C ASN A 307 -13.32 3.53 14.74
N GLY A 308 -12.74 4.31 13.82
CA GLY A 308 -11.46 3.99 13.17
C GLY A 308 -10.25 4.31 14.06
N PRO A 309 -9.02 4.17 13.52
CA PRO A 309 -7.79 4.54 14.22
C PRO A 309 -7.76 5.99 14.76
N LEU A 310 -6.92 6.24 15.76
CA LEU A 310 -6.80 7.54 16.43
C LEU A 310 -6.02 8.59 15.62
N LEU A 311 -6.69 9.46 14.87
CA LEU A 311 -6.04 10.49 14.03
C LEU A 311 -4.99 11.42 14.69
N THR A 312 -4.93 11.52 16.02
CA THR A 312 -4.03 12.44 16.75
C THR A 312 -2.89 11.74 17.49
N ARG A 313 -2.90 10.40 17.55
CA ARG A 313 -1.95 9.56 18.33
C ARG A 313 -1.82 8.13 17.80
N THR A 314 -2.32 7.85 16.59
CA THR A 314 -2.00 6.56 15.98
C THR A 314 -0.49 6.56 15.82
N ASN A 315 0.16 5.46 16.19
CA ASN A 315 1.47 5.12 15.68
C ASN A 315 1.20 4.08 14.60
N THR A 316 0.87 4.54 13.38
CA THR A 316 0.74 3.65 12.24
C THR A 316 2.14 3.34 11.76
N GLU A 317 2.67 2.21 12.19
CA GLU A 317 4.02 1.81 11.87
C GLU A 317 4.00 0.70 10.83
N ILE A 318 4.78 0.86 9.77
CA ILE A 318 5.14 -0.24 8.89
C ILE A 318 6.18 -1.07 9.63
N GLU A 319 5.69 -2.07 10.38
CA GLU A 319 6.53 -2.88 11.26
C GLU A 319 7.42 -3.82 10.45
N LYS A 320 6.89 -4.36 9.35
CA LYS A 320 7.65 -5.32 8.53
C LYS A 320 7.12 -5.46 7.12
N THR A 321 8.05 -5.70 6.21
CA THR A 321 7.77 -5.95 4.80
C THR A 321 8.69 -7.04 4.26
N LEU A 322 8.18 -7.82 3.31
CA LEU A 322 8.92 -8.90 2.63
C LEU A 322 8.36 -9.08 1.22
N SER A 323 9.22 -9.27 0.23
CA SER A 323 8.81 -9.67 -1.10
C SER A 323 9.71 -10.77 -1.68
N ASP A 324 9.11 -11.70 -2.39
CA ASP A 324 9.77 -12.53 -3.38
C ASP A 324 8.88 -12.67 -4.63
N ASN A 325 9.23 -13.58 -5.54
CA ASN A 325 8.43 -13.83 -6.76
C ASN A 325 7.05 -14.45 -6.46
N THR A 326 6.78 -14.87 -5.22
CA THR A 326 5.65 -15.69 -4.82
C THR A 326 4.73 -14.95 -3.85
N PHE A 327 5.30 -14.25 -2.88
CA PHE A 327 4.65 -13.64 -1.76
C PHE A 327 5.14 -12.19 -1.60
N GLN A 328 4.19 -11.28 -1.39
CA GLN A 328 4.50 -9.93 -0.92
C GLN A 328 3.72 -9.72 0.38
N TYR A 329 4.42 -9.33 1.42
CA TYR A 329 3.90 -9.22 2.77
C TYR A 329 4.16 -7.82 3.32
N ALA A 330 3.15 -7.26 3.98
CA ALA A 330 3.26 -6.05 4.77
C ALA A 330 2.51 -6.20 6.09
N ARG A 331 3.10 -5.67 7.16
CA ARG A 331 2.53 -5.60 8.50
C ARG A 331 2.46 -4.17 8.95
N ILE A 332 1.28 -3.76 9.40
CA ILE A 332 1.05 -2.47 10.00
C ILE A 332 0.31 -2.64 11.33
N SER A 333 0.57 -1.77 12.30
CA SER A 333 -0.26 -1.69 13.51
C SER A 333 -0.82 -0.30 13.67
N ALA A 334 -1.99 -0.19 14.27
CA ALA A 334 -2.60 1.08 14.60
C ALA A 334 -3.30 1.02 15.96
N SER A 335 -3.27 2.15 16.67
CA SER A 335 -3.94 2.33 17.96
C SER A 335 -5.37 2.85 17.78
N TYR A 336 -6.28 2.26 18.55
CA TYR A 336 -7.71 2.56 18.61
C TYR A 336 -8.10 2.92 20.04
N GLY A 337 -8.68 4.09 20.21
CA GLY A 337 -9.13 4.60 21.49
C GLY A 337 -10.53 5.18 21.40
N ASP A 338 -11.15 5.38 22.55
CA ASP A 338 -12.44 6.05 22.62
C ASP A 338 -12.20 7.56 22.57
N ARG A 339 -12.66 8.22 21.49
CA ARG A 339 -12.38 9.64 21.20
C ARG A 339 -12.81 10.56 22.35
N ASP A 340 -13.80 10.14 23.14
CA ASP A 340 -14.39 10.88 24.25
C ASP A 340 -13.87 10.46 25.64
N GLN A 341 -13.04 9.42 25.75
CA GLN A 341 -12.38 9.03 27.01
C GLN A 341 -10.88 9.29 26.95
N TYR A 342 -10.52 10.57 26.93
CA TYR A 342 -9.19 11.00 27.35
C TYR A 342 -9.08 10.85 28.87
N ASP A 343 -9.00 9.62 29.35
CA ASP A 343 -8.72 9.34 30.76
C ASP A 343 -7.34 8.72 30.96
N ASN A 344 -6.32 9.58 30.86
CA ASN A 344 -4.96 9.29 31.31
C ASN A 344 -4.89 8.86 32.80
N SER A 345 -5.98 8.96 33.58
CA SER A 345 -5.96 8.60 35.00
C SER A 345 -5.98 7.09 35.26
N THR A 346 -6.33 6.27 34.27
CA THR A 346 -6.35 4.80 34.44
C THR A 346 -5.02 4.12 34.12
N GLY A 347 -4.12 4.78 33.37
CA GLY A 347 -2.85 4.19 32.92
C GLY A 347 -3.00 2.95 32.03
N GLN A 348 -4.21 2.70 31.50
CA GLN A 348 -4.52 1.54 30.66
C GLN A 348 -4.53 1.96 29.19
N GLY A 349 -3.73 1.28 28.36
CA GLY A 349 -3.44 1.68 26.97
C GLY A 349 -4.60 1.51 25.97
N ASP A 350 -4.35 1.94 24.74
CA ASP A 350 -5.26 1.83 23.60
C ASP A 350 -5.39 0.39 23.09
N VAL A 351 -6.49 0.08 22.41
CA VAL A 351 -6.63 -1.18 21.66
C VAL A 351 -5.67 -1.10 20.47
N THR A 352 -4.80 -2.08 20.31
CA THR A 352 -3.92 -2.16 19.14
C THR A 352 -4.48 -3.16 18.15
N VAL A 353 -4.58 -2.77 16.88
CA VAL A 353 -4.90 -3.68 15.78
C VAL A 353 -3.65 -3.82 14.92
N THR A 354 -3.11 -5.02 14.85
CA THR A 354 -2.09 -5.40 13.88
C THR A 354 -2.76 -6.00 12.66
N ARG A 355 -2.63 -5.31 11.53
CA ARG A 355 -3.14 -5.73 10.23
C ARG A 355 -2.00 -6.22 9.35
N GLU A 356 -2.18 -7.39 8.76
CA GLU A 356 -1.22 -8.02 7.87
C GLU A 356 -1.83 -8.23 6.49
N PHE A 357 -1.06 -7.92 5.45
CA PHE A 357 -1.43 -8.13 4.06
C PHE A 357 -0.44 -9.09 3.43
N LEU A 358 -0.93 -10.16 2.81
CA LEU A 358 -0.13 -11.13 2.08
C LEU A 358 -0.73 -11.33 0.69
N MET A 359 -0.05 -10.82 -0.34
CA MET A 359 -0.37 -11.15 -1.73
C MET A 359 0.23 -12.52 -2.08
N VAL A 360 -0.61 -13.45 -2.53
CA VAL A 360 -0.24 -14.83 -2.85
C VAL A 360 -0.20 -15.03 -4.35
N ASP A 361 0.97 -15.38 -4.89
CA ASP A 361 1.25 -15.62 -6.31
C ASP A 361 0.87 -14.46 -7.25
N GLY A 362 0.68 -13.25 -6.71
CA GLY A 362 0.11 -12.14 -7.47
C GLY A 362 -1.35 -12.37 -7.90
N LYS A 363 -2.07 -13.29 -7.26
CA LYS A 363 -3.45 -13.70 -7.65
C LYS A 363 -4.53 -13.19 -6.71
N TYR A 364 -4.27 -13.16 -5.41
CA TYR A 364 -5.22 -12.70 -4.41
C TYR A 364 -4.48 -12.19 -3.17
N VAL A 365 -5.21 -11.61 -2.23
CA VAL A 365 -4.66 -11.05 -0.99
C VAL A 365 -5.32 -11.70 0.22
N VAL A 366 -4.52 -12.08 1.22
CA VAL A 366 -4.97 -12.43 2.57
C VAL A 366 -4.76 -11.23 3.47
N VAL A 367 -5.80 -10.78 4.16
CA VAL A 367 -5.76 -9.74 5.18
C VAL A 367 -6.04 -10.37 6.53
N THR A 368 -5.09 -10.27 7.47
CA THR A 368 -5.30 -10.76 8.84
C THR A 368 -5.29 -9.60 9.82
N ASP A 369 -6.37 -9.45 10.60
CA ASP A 369 -6.48 -8.47 11.66
C ASP A 369 -6.35 -9.17 13.01
N ARG A 370 -5.34 -8.79 13.81
CA ARG A 370 -5.18 -9.24 15.20
C ARG A 370 -5.40 -8.08 16.14
N VAL A 371 -6.31 -8.28 17.08
CA VAL A 371 -6.63 -7.29 18.09
C VAL A 371 -5.96 -7.65 19.41
N GLN A 372 -5.34 -6.65 20.03
CA GLN A 372 -4.86 -6.70 21.40
C GLN A 372 -5.55 -5.58 22.20
N ASP A 373 -6.31 -5.94 23.23
CA ASP A 373 -6.90 -4.97 24.16
C ASP A 373 -6.21 -5.12 25.53
N PRO A 374 -5.42 -4.13 25.97
CA PRO A 374 -4.75 -4.20 27.28
C PRO A 374 -5.73 -4.29 28.45
N ARG A 375 -7.02 -4.00 28.24
CA ARG A 375 -8.08 -4.13 29.25
C ARG A 375 -8.79 -5.49 29.19
N SER A 376 -8.49 -6.30 28.18
CA SER A 376 -9.16 -7.57 27.90
C SER A 376 -10.70 -7.44 27.94
N ALA A 377 -11.22 -6.33 27.42
CA ALA A 377 -12.64 -6.01 27.49
C ALA A 377 -13.37 -6.49 26.23
N SER A 378 -14.60 -6.99 26.41
CA SER A 378 -15.43 -7.32 25.26
C SER A 378 -15.90 -6.04 24.56
N ARG A 379 -15.61 -5.92 23.26
CA ARG A 379 -15.91 -4.75 22.40
C ARG A 379 -16.60 -5.19 21.12
N SER A 380 -17.26 -4.26 20.44
CA SER A 380 -17.73 -4.50 19.07
C SER A 380 -16.61 -4.21 18.07
N TYR A 381 -16.46 -5.11 17.12
CA TYR A 381 -15.51 -4.97 16.01
C TYR A 381 -16.27 -5.13 14.70
N SER A 382 -16.02 -4.22 13.76
CA SER A 382 -16.70 -4.19 12.45
C SER A 382 -15.66 -4.04 11.35
N LEU A 383 -15.43 -5.11 10.58
CA LEU A 383 -14.57 -5.08 9.40
C LEU A 383 -15.40 -4.60 8.21
N LEU A 384 -14.98 -3.48 7.61
CA LEU A 384 -15.67 -2.85 6.49
C LEU A 384 -14.94 -3.16 5.18
N ILE A 385 -15.69 -3.62 4.18
CA ILE A 385 -15.20 -3.80 2.81
C ILE A 385 -16.20 -3.16 1.85
N HIS A 386 -15.70 -2.21 1.07
CA HIS A 386 -16.44 -1.39 0.14
C HIS A 386 -16.10 -1.79 -1.29
N GLY A 387 -17.11 -1.92 -2.14
CA GLY A 387 -16.93 -2.19 -3.57
C GLY A 387 -18.06 -1.63 -4.42
N ASN A 388 -17.89 -1.68 -5.75
CA ASN A 388 -18.87 -1.14 -6.69
C ASN A 388 -19.90 -2.22 -7.04
N GLY A 389 -21.09 -2.16 -6.42
CA GLY A 389 -22.10 -3.19 -6.65
C GLY A 389 -23.56 -2.74 -6.64
N LYS A 390 -23.84 -1.44 -6.72
CA LYS A 390 -25.22 -0.92 -6.85
C LYS A 390 -25.35 0.25 -7.82
N SER A 391 -24.39 0.40 -8.74
CA SER A 391 -24.42 1.39 -9.81
C SER A 391 -24.67 0.72 -11.17
N ALA A 392 -24.81 1.48 -12.24
CA ALA A 392 -24.86 0.92 -13.60
C ALA A 392 -23.56 0.16 -13.99
N GLU A 393 -22.51 0.27 -13.19
CA GLU A 393 -21.18 -0.28 -13.44
C GLU A 393 -20.89 -1.57 -12.65
N GLY A 394 -21.80 -2.03 -11.79
CA GLY A 394 -21.62 -3.29 -11.07
C GLY A 394 -22.76 -3.74 -10.16
N THR A 395 -22.72 -5.01 -9.74
CA THR A 395 -23.68 -5.65 -8.83
C THR A 395 -23.03 -6.18 -7.55
N PHE A 396 -23.80 -6.24 -6.46
CA PHE A 396 -23.38 -6.76 -5.16
C PHE A 396 -24.26 -7.92 -4.74
N GLN A 397 -23.63 -9.03 -4.39
CA GLN A 397 -24.27 -10.19 -3.79
C GLN A 397 -23.69 -10.42 -2.38
N PRO A 398 -24.52 -10.30 -1.32
CA PRO A 398 -24.19 -10.75 0.02
C PRO A 398 -23.76 -12.22 0.06
N THR A 399 -22.74 -12.54 0.87
CA THR A 399 -22.40 -13.93 1.22
C THR A 399 -22.56 -14.14 2.73
N SER A 400 -22.23 -15.31 3.27
CA SER A 400 -22.38 -15.54 4.73
C SER A 400 -21.43 -14.67 5.55
N ASN A 401 -20.16 -14.57 5.13
CA ASN A 401 -19.09 -13.87 5.86
C ASN A 401 -18.25 -12.98 4.92
N GLY A 402 -18.88 -12.26 3.99
CA GLY A 402 -18.17 -11.44 3.01
C GLY A 402 -19.12 -10.88 1.95
N GLY A 403 -18.65 -10.80 0.71
CA GLY A 403 -19.46 -10.32 -0.40
C GLY A 403 -18.86 -10.65 -1.77
N LEU A 404 -19.71 -10.60 -2.79
CA LEU A 404 -19.31 -10.68 -4.19
C LEU A 404 -19.68 -9.37 -4.88
N TRP A 405 -18.67 -8.60 -5.29
CA TRP A 405 -18.85 -7.46 -6.17
C TRP A 405 -18.52 -7.88 -7.60
N THR A 406 -19.36 -7.47 -8.54
CA THR A 406 -19.21 -7.75 -9.96
C THR A 406 -19.16 -6.44 -10.71
N SER A 407 -18.12 -6.23 -11.51
CA SER A 407 -18.02 -5.13 -12.46
C SER A 407 -18.12 -5.64 -13.90
N ASN A 408 -18.00 -4.73 -14.86
CA ASN A 408 -18.00 -5.07 -16.28
C ASN A 408 -16.79 -5.94 -16.72
N THR A 409 -15.66 -5.92 -16.00
CA THR A 409 -14.44 -6.64 -16.43
C THR A 409 -13.94 -7.66 -15.42
N ALA A 410 -14.31 -7.54 -14.14
CA ALA A 410 -13.83 -8.41 -13.07
C ALA A 410 -14.82 -8.51 -11.90
N HIS A 411 -14.61 -9.51 -11.06
CA HIS A 411 -15.29 -9.72 -9.80
C HIS A 411 -14.32 -9.60 -8.63
N LEU A 412 -14.83 -9.31 -7.44
CA LEU A 412 -14.15 -9.46 -6.16
C LEU A 412 -15.01 -10.32 -5.25
N LEU A 413 -14.53 -11.53 -4.96
CA LEU A 413 -15.10 -12.38 -3.92
C LEU A 413 -14.30 -12.18 -2.63
N THR A 414 -15.02 -11.93 -1.54
CA THR A 414 -14.43 -11.89 -0.20
C THR A 414 -15.03 -12.94 0.70
N TYR A 415 -14.19 -13.48 1.58
CA TYR A 415 -14.59 -14.37 2.65
C TYR A 415 -13.75 -14.10 3.89
N THR A 416 -14.40 -13.93 5.03
CA THR A 416 -13.77 -13.68 6.32
C THR A 416 -14.05 -14.84 7.28
N ALA A 417 -12.99 -15.42 7.81
CA ALA A 417 -13.03 -16.33 8.96
C ALA A 417 -12.63 -15.60 10.24
N SER A 418 -13.05 -16.12 11.38
CA SER A 418 -12.65 -15.62 12.70
C SER A 418 -12.65 -16.73 13.75
N LEU A 419 -11.91 -16.50 14.83
CA LEU A 419 -11.94 -17.34 16.04
C LEU A 419 -13.25 -17.20 16.83
N THR A 420 -14.05 -16.20 16.49
CA THR A 420 -15.35 -15.93 17.10
C THR A 420 -16.44 -15.92 16.05
N SER A 421 -17.67 -16.19 16.46
CA SER A 421 -18.83 -16.13 15.57
C SER A 421 -18.96 -14.75 14.90
N LEU A 422 -19.19 -14.76 13.59
CA LEU A 422 -19.36 -13.56 12.78
C LEU A 422 -20.83 -13.32 12.47
N THR A 423 -21.19 -12.05 12.31
CA THR A 423 -22.46 -11.63 11.71
C THR A 423 -22.19 -10.61 10.62
N SER A 424 -22.80 -10.82 9.45
CA SER A 424 -22.67 -9.90 8.32
C SER A 424 -23.86 -8.94 8.26
N SER A 425 -23.59 -7.65 8.19
CA SER A 425 -24.55 -6.60 7.85
C SER A 425 -24.18 -5.96 6.52
N TYR A 426 -25.19 -5.41 5.86
CA TYR A 426 -25.06 -4.75 4.55
C TYR A 426 -25.76 -3.40 4.66
N PRO A 427 -25.15 -2.43 5.38
CA PRO A 427 -25.79 -1.16 5.71
C PRO A 427 -26.17 -0.37 4.45
N GLU A 428 -27.03 0.64 4.65
CA GLU A 428 -27.35 1.58 3.58
C GLU A 428 -26.07 2.23 3.02
N GLU A 429 -26.10 2.47 1.72
CA GLU A 429 -24.92 2.70 0.90
C GLU A 429 -24.12 3.92 1.36
N GLN A 430 -22.80 3.80 1.35
CA GLN A 430 -21.90 4.89 1.73
C GLN A 430 -21.64 5.82 0.54
N PRO A 431 -21.60 7.14 0.74
CA PRO A 431 -21.27 8.08 -0.33
C PRO A 431 -19.86 7.82 -0.85
N ILE A 432 -19.68 7.87 -2.17
CA ILE A 432 -18.39 7.92 -2.86
C ILE A 432 -18.46 9.02 -3.91
N ASN A 433 -17.35 9.70 -4.18
CA ASN A 433 -17.32 10.59 -5.33
C ASN A 433 -17.06 9.82 -6.63
N ASN A 434 -17.91 10.03 -7.64
CA ASN A 434 -17.59 9.65 -9.00
C ASN A 434 -17.02 10.84 -9.76
N SER A 435 -15.73 10.83 -10.06
CA SER A 435 -15.09 11.86 -10.89
C SER A 435 -15.44 11.74 -12.38
N GLY A 436 -15.84 10.56 -12.86
CA GLY A 436 -16.19 10.32 -14.27
C GLY A 436 -17.43 11.10 -14.76
N ASP A 437 -18.35 11.46 -13.87
CA ASP A 437 -19.57 12.21 -14.23
C ASP A 437 -19.45 13.72 -13.93
N GLY A 438 -18.33 14.16 -13.35
CA GLY A 438 -18.09 15.53 -12.91
C GLY A 438 -17.86 15.67 -11.40
N PHE A 439 -17.10 16.69 -11.00
CA PHE A 439 -16.84 16.97 -9.58
C PHE A 439 -18.14 17.12 -8.79
N GLY A 440 -18.27 16.37 -7.68
CA GLY A 440 -19.37 16.57 -6.75
C GLY A 440 -20.53 15.58 -6.88
N ILE A 441 -20.42 14.55 -7.72
CA ILE A 441 -21.48 13.56 -7.89
C ILE A 441 -21.26 12.41 -6.92
N LEU A 442 -22.16 12.34 -5.94
CA LEU A 442 -22.23 11.24 -4.99
C LEU A 442 -22.82 10.01 -5.68
N LYS A 443 -21.98 8.99 -5.85
CA LYS A 443 -22.43 7.61 -6.00
C LYS A 443 -22.49 6.96 -4.62
N LYS A 444 -23.01 5.75 -4.61
CA LYS A 444 -23.31 5.00 -3.40
C LYS A 444 -22.63 3.62 -3.49
N LEU A 445 -21.76 3.31 -2.53
CA LEU A 445 -21.01 2.06 -2.45
C LEU A 445 -21.82 0.99 -1.73
N SER A 446 -21.72 -0.25 -2.21
CA SER A 446 -22.14 -1.40 -1.41
C SER A 446 -21.04 -1.78 -0.43
N VAL A 447 -21.44 -2.02 0.81
CA VAL A 447 -20.54 -2.35 1.91
C VAL A 447 -20.91 -3.71 2.47
N ALA A 448 -19.91 -4.57 2.65
CA ALA A 448 -20.00 -5.72 3.54
C ALA A 448 -19.39 -5.30 4.88
N GLU A 449 -20.18 -5.38 5.94
CA GLU A 449 -19.76 -5.11 7.30
C GLU A 449 -19.80 -6.42 8.08
N ILE A 450 -18.61 -6.92 8.45
CA ILE A 450 -18.46 -8.19 9.14
C ILE A 450 -18.19 -7.91 10.62
N ASN A 451 -19.12 -8.32 11.47
CA ASN A 451 -19.15 -7.93 12.88
C ASN A 451 -18.85 -9.09 13.81
N THR A 452 -18.26 -8.76 14.96
CA THR A 452 -18.19 -9.64 16.14
C THR A 452 -18.21 -8.80 17.41
N GLN A 453 -18.59 -9.44 18.52
CA GLN A 453 -18.39 -8.91 19.87
C GLN A 453 -17.49 -9.87 20.64
N ALA A 454 -16.27 -9.43 20.97
CA ALA A 454 -15.23 -10.29 21.53
C ALA A 454 -14.21 -9.49 22.33
N ILE A 455 -13.31 -10.16 23.06
CA ILE A 455 -12.21 -9.49 23.79
C ILE A 455 -11.06 -9.13 22.83
N GLU A 456 -10.61 -10.10 22.05
CA GLU A 456 -9.48 -9.97 21.14
C GLU A 456 -9.71 -10.93 19.97
N PRO A 457 -10.60 -10.56 19.02
CA PRO A 457 -10.85 -11.38 17.85
C PRO A 457 -9.62 -11.41 16.94
N LEU A 458 -9.59 -12.42 16.07
CA LEU A 458 -8.70 -12.48 14.92
C LEU A 458 -9.58 -12.67 13.70
N PHE A 459 -9.42 -11.82 12.69
CA PHE A 459 -10.07 -11.96 11.40
C PHE A 459 -9.05 -12.43 10.36
N SER A 460 -9.42 -13.37 9.51
CA SER A 460 -8.63 -13.79 8.35
C SER A 460 -9.52 -13.67 7.12
N THR A 461 -9.23 -12.69 6.28
CA THR A 461 -10.04 -12.31 5.12
C THR A 461 -9.29 -12.58 3.83
N VAL A 462 -9.93 -13.29 2.91
CA VAL A 462 -9.43 -13.46 1.54
C VAL A 462 -10.11 -12.43 0.65
N LEU A 463 -9.31 -11.67 -0.11
CA LEU A 463 -9.74 -10.77 -1.18
C LEU A 463 -9.31 -11.39 -2.51
N PHE A 464 -10.24 -12.04 -3.21
CA PHE A 464 -9.94 -12.75 -4.45
C PHE A 464 -10.58 -12.04 -5.65
N PRO A 465 -9.80 -11.26 -6.41
CA PRO A 465 -10.24 -10.73 -7.68
C PRO A 465 -10.14 -11.81 -8.77
N TYR A 466 -11.15 -11.91 -9.62
CA TYR A 466 -11.18 -12.91 -10.68
C TYR A 466 -11.93 -12.38 -11.90
N ASP A 467 -11.66 -12.96 -13.07
CA ASP A 467 -12.34 -12.59 -14.31
C ASP A 467 -13.76 -13.17 -14.40
N GLN A 468 -14.54 -12.80 -15.42
CA GLN A 468 -15.90 -13.33 -15.57
C GLN A 468 -15.99 -14.82 -15.98
N SER A 469 -14.87 -15.57 -15.96
CA SER A 469 -14.87 -16.97 -16.37
C SER A 469 -15.21 -17.89 -15.19
N THR A 470 -14.25 -18.22 -14.35
CA THR A 470 -14.36 -19.24 -13.31
C THR A 470 -14.19 -18.63 -11.94
N SER A 471 -15.23 -18.70 -11.10
CA SER A 471 -15.16 -18.26 -9.72
C SER A 471 -14.19 -19.15 -8.92
N PRO A 472 -13.31 -18.58 -8.09
CA PRO A 472 -12.65 -19.34 -7.05
C PRO A 472 -13.70 -19.87 -6.05
N ALA A 473 -13.38 -20.96 -5.35
CA ALA A 473 -14.18 -21.46 -4.25
C ALA A 473 -13.43 -21.30 -2.93
N MET A 474 -14.15 -20.99 -1.86
CA MET A 474 -13.57 -20.86 -0.52
C MET A 474 -14.38 -21.69 0.46
N GLU A 475 -13.68 -22.43 1.32
CA GLU A 475 -14.29 -23.21 2.40
C GLU A 475 -13.64 -22.88 3.73
N ASP A 476 -14.44 -22.89 4.79
CA ASP A 476 -14.07 -22.47 6.12
C ASP A 476 -14.21 -23.64 7.10
N PHE A 477 -13.10 -23.94 7.75
CA PHE A 477 -12.96 -24.99 8.75
C PHE A 477 -12.40 -24.43 10.06
N SER A 478 -12.56 -23.13 10.27
CA SER A 478 -12.06 -22.42 11.45
C SER A 478 -12.65 -22.99 12.73
N THR A 479 -11.86 -22.90 13.78
CA THR A 479 -12.22 -23.31 15.14
C THR A 479 -12.12 -22.09 16.06
N SER A 480 -12.39 -22.28 17.35
CA SER A 480 -12.13 -21.25 18.36
C SER A 480 -10.63 -20.97 18.60
N SER A 481 -9.73 -21.80 18.07
CA SER A 481 -8.29 -21.72 18.34
C SER A 481 -7.47 -21.19 17.17
N TYR A 482 -7.91 -21.46 15.93
CA TYR A 482 -7.27 -21.00 14.70
C TYR A 482 -8.32 -20.82 13.60
N THR A 483 -8.09 -19.88 12.69
CA THR A 483 -8.81 -19.84 11.42
C THR A 483 -8.20 -20.84 10.46
N TYR A 484 -9.03 -21.45 9.62
CA TYR A 484 -8.57 -22.39 8.60
C TYR A 484 -9.45 -22.23 7.34
N LEU A 485 -8.88 -21.57 6.34
CA LEU A 485 -9.51 -21.36 5.04
C LEU A 485 -8.84 -22.22 3.98
N PHE A 486 -9.66 -22.82 3.14
CA PHE A 486 -9.26 -23.47 1.89
C PHE A 486 -9.65 -22.57 0.72
N VAL A 487 -8.72 -22.32 -0.20
CA VAL A 487 -8.94 -21.54 -1.43
C VAL A 487 -8.70 -22.42 -2.65
N ASP A 488 -9.75 -22.66 -3.42
CA ASP A 488 -9.68 -23.37 -4.70
C ASP A 488 -9.45 -22.38 -5.84
N ARG A 489 -8.29 -22.49 -6.48
CA ARG A 489 -7.91 -21.71 -7.67
C ARG A 489 -7.37 -22.61 -8.77
N THR A 490 -8.06 -23.73 -8.99
CA THR A 490 -7.67 -24.76 -9.96
C THR A 490 -7.86 -24.37 -11.42
N ALA A 491 -8.56 -23.26 -11.70
CA ALA A 491 -8.60 -22.75 -13.05
C ALA A 491 -7.17 -22.36 -13.52
N ALA A 492 -6.87 -22.62 -14.80
CA ALA A 492 -5.52 -22.52 -15.34
C ALA A 492 -4.95 -21.09 -15.24
N GLU A 493 -5.81 -20.08 -15.41
CA GLU A 493 -5.52 -18.65 -15.27
C GLU A 493 -5.04 -18.24 -13.86
N TYR A 494 -5.41 -19.03 -12.84
CA TYR A 494 -4.98 -18.85 -11.45
C TYR A 494 -3.84 -19.80 -11.05
N GLY A 495 -3.28 -20.53 -12.01
CA GLY A 495 -2.09 -21.35 -11.86
C GLY A 495 -2.35 -22.83 -11.56
N ASN A 496 -3.61 -23.29 -11.62
CA ASN A 496 -4.02 -24.66 -11.31
C ASN A 496 -3.57 -25.11 -9.90
N ARG A 497 -3.96 -24.34 -8.88
CA ARG A 497 -3.53 -24.56 -7.49
C ARG A 497 -4.70 -24.57 -6.53
N TYR A 498 -4.43 -25.02 -5.32
CA TYR A 498 -5.26 -24.71 -4.16
C TYR A 498 -4.38 -24.31 -2.99
N ASP A 499 -4.94 -23.52 -2.08
CA ASP A 499 -4.20 -22.97 -0.96
C ASP A 499 -4.90 -23.25 0.36
N ILE A 500 -4.09 -23.41 1.40
CA ILE A 500 -4.50 -23.52 2.80
C ILE A 500 -3.99 -22.28 3.52
N ILE A 501 -4.88 -21.58 4.21
CA ILE A 501 -4.56 -20.40 5.00
C ILE A 501 -4.94 -20.70 6.44
N VAL A 502 -3.97 -20.61 7.34
CA VAL A 502 -4.17 -20.78 8.78
C VAL A 502 -3.67 -19.53 9.48
N ALA A 503 -4.49 -18.95 10.36
CA ALA A 503 -4.06 -17.85 11.22
C ALA A 503 -4.49 -18.08 12.66
N GLN A 504 -3.62 -17.71 13.60
CA GLN A 504 -3.84 -17.90 15.02
C GLN A 504 -3.17 -16.79 15.84
N LYS A 505 -3.45 -16.79 17.15
CA LYS A 505 -2.77 -15.89 18.07
C LYS A 505 -1.30 -16.31 18.22
N PRO A 506 -0.37 -15.37 18.43
CA PRO A 506 1.03 -15.72 18.63
C PRO A 506 1.26 -16.74 19.74
N GLY A 507 2.07 -17.77 19.43
CA GLY A 507 2.37 -18.89 20.32
C GLY A 507 1.26 -19.94 20.47
N ALA A 508 0.15 -19.82 19.75
CA ALA A 508 -0.86 -20.87 19.64
C ALA A 508 -0.38 -22.03 18.75
N LYS A 509 -1.11 -23.15 18.77
CA LYS A 509 -0.82 -24.33 17.96
C LYS A 509 -2.06 -24.77 17.20
N ALA A 510 -1.90 -25.03 15.91
CA ALA A 510 -2.94 -25.57 15.05
C ALA A 510 -2.62 -27.03 14.73
N ASN A 511 -3.51 -27.92 15.18
CA ASN A 511 -3.50 -29.34 14.84
C ASN A 511 -4.67 -29.61 13.90
N ILE A 512 -4.37 -29.78 12.62
CA ILE A 512 -5.35 -29.96 11.55
C ILE A 512 -5.27 -31.41 11.09
N SER A 513 -6.37 -32.15 11.30
CA SER A 513 -6.48 -33.51 10.78
C SER A 513 -6.69 -33.51 9.26
N GLN A 514 -6.28 -34.59 8.62
CA GLN A 514 -6.53 -34.82 7.19
C GLN A 514 -8.01 -34.59 6.85
N LYS A 515 -8.25 -33.95 5.70
CA LYS A 515 -9.59 -33.65 5.21
C LYS A 515 -9.65 -33.80 3.69
N THR A 516 -10.83 -34.14 3.17
CA THR A 516 -11.10 -34.06 1.72
C THR A 516 -12.03 -32.90 1.44
N VAL A 517 -11.63 -32.02 0.52
CA VAL A 517 -12.33 -30.78 0.16
C VAL A 517 -12.38 -30.69 -1.35
N ASN A 518 -13.57 -30.57 -1.95
CA ASN A 518 -13.74 -30.55 -3.42
C ASN A 518 -12.96 -31.65 -4.17
N GLY A 519 -12.95 -32.86 -3.62
CA GLY A 519 -12.23 -34.01 -4.20
C GLY A 519 -10.72 -34.01 -4.00
N LYS A 520 -10.14 -33.02 -3.32
CA LYS A 520 -8.71 -32.94 -2.97
C LYS A 520 -8.48 -33.40 -1.55
N THR A 521 -7.49 -34.25 -1.35
CA THR A 521 -7.08 -34.67 -0.01
C THR A 521 -6.00 -33.72 0.52
N ILE A 522 -6.34 -33.04 1.61
CA ILE A 522 -5.42 -32.23 2.39
C ILE A 522 -4.93 -33.10 3.54
N LYS A 523 -3.63 -33.37 3.60
CA LYS A 523 -2.99 -34.16 4.67
C LYS A 523 -2.98 -33.42 6.01
N SER A 524 -2.62 -34.10 7.08
CA SER A 524 -2.53 -33.49 8.42
C SER A 524 -1.50 -32.35 8.42
N ILE A 525 -1.77 -31.30 9.19
CA ILE A 525 -0.85 -30.18 9.42
C ILE A 525 -0.74 -29.95 10.92
N ASP A 526 0.48 -29.85 11.46
CA ASP A 526 0.75 -29.34 12.81
C ASP A 526 1.72 -28.17 12.71
N THR A 527 1.34 -27.02 13.28
CA THR A 527 2.14 -25.79 13.21
C THR A 527 1.85 -24.82 14.36
N ASP A 528 2.85 -24.03 14.71
CA ASP A 528 2.72 -22.87 15.60
C ASP A 528 2.82 -21.51 14.89
N ALA A 529 2.87 -21.50 13.56
CA ALA A 529 2.93 -20.26 12.79
C ALA A 529 1.73 -19.35 13.09
N ASP A 530 1.99 -18.06 13.32
CA ASP A 530 0.95 -17.03 13.53
C ASP A 530 0.06 -16.87 12.29
N LEU A 531 0.68 -16.99 11.11
CA LEU A 531 0.07 -16.99 9.79
C LEU A 531 0.83 -17.98 8.91
N LEU A 532 0.12 -18.94 8.34
CA LEU A 532 0.62 -19.94 7.40
C LEU A 532 -0.21 -19.88 6.12
N VAL A 533 0.46 -19.80 4.98
CA VAL A 533 -0.12 -20.07 3.67
C VAL A 533 0.67 -21.18 2.99
N MET A 534 0.00 -22.30 2.72
CA MET A 534 0.54 -23.40 1.94
C MET A 534 -0.20 -23.49 0.63
N SER A 535 0.52 -23.40 -0.48
CA SER A 535 -0.02 -23.50 -1.83
C SER A 535 0.44 -24.79 -2.49
N PHE A 536 -0.47 -25.52 -3.11
CA PHE A 536 -0.24 -26.84 -3.71
C PHE A 536 -0.53 -26.82 -5.21
N ASP A 537 0.26 -27.56 -5.99
CA ASP A 537 -0.11 -27.86 -7.38
C ASP A 537 -1.27 -28.83 -7.37
N ALA A 538 -2.36 -28.51 -8.07
CA ALA A 538 -3.56 -29.36 -8.02
C ALA A 538 -3.40 -30.67 -8.81
N ASN A 539 -2.45 -30.75 -9.75
CA ASN A 539 -2.15 -31.98 -10.47
C ASN A 539 -1.17 -32.88 -9.71
N ASP A 540 -0.38 -32.29 -8.83
CA ASP A 540 0.69 -32.99 -8.09
C ASP A 540 0.80 -32.46 -6.65
N PRO A 541 -0.26 -32.63 -5.83
CA PRO A 541 -0.36 -32.00 -4.51
C PRO A 541 0.63 -32.56 -3.49
N ASP A 542 1.12 -33.78 -3.72
CA ASP A 542 2.06 -34.46 -2.84
C ASP A 542 3.53 -34.17 -3.19
N ASN A 543 3.78 -33.40 -4.25
CA ASN A 543 5.13 -33.03 -4.64
C ASN A 543 5.61 -31.81 -3.85
N PRO A 544 6.53 -32.01 -2.89
CA PRO A 544 6.94 -30.95 -2.00
C PRO A 544 7.77 -29.87 -2.71
N ASP A 545 8.41 -30.19 -3.84
CA ASP A 545 9.17 -29.23 -4.64
C ASP A 545 8.23 -28.28 -5.42
N ALA A 546 6.97 -28.69 -5.62
CA ALA A 546 5.91 -27.88 -6.21
C ALA A 546 5.10 -27.10 -5.16
N MET A 547 5.27 -27.38 -3.87
CA MET A 547 4.64 -26.66 -2.76
C MET A 547 5.31 -25.31 -2.53
N LYS A 548 4.51 -24.29 -2.23
CA LYS A 548 5.00 -22.96 -1.84
C LYS A 548 4.46 -22.67 -0.45
N VAL A 549 5.35 -22.29 0.46
CA VAL A 549 4.98 -22.04 1.85
C VAL A 549 5.43 -20.64 2.27
N PHE A 550 4.50 -19.89 2.81
CA PHE A 550 4.76 -18.70 3.62
C PHE A 550 4.36 -19.02 5.06
N ALA A 551 5.26 -18.81 6.01
CA ALA A 551 4.94 -18.91 7.42
C ALA A 551 5.57 -17.78 8.21
N LYS A 552 4.82 -17.21 9.15
CA LYS A 552 5.26 -16.18 10.09
C LYS A 552 5.27 -16.72 11.53
N GLY A 553 6.27 -16.32 12.31
CA GLY A 553 6.31 -16.59 13.75
C GLY A 553 6.39 -18.08 14.06
N ILE A 554 7.09 -18.84 13.22
CA ILE A 554 7.06 -20.30 13.22
C ILE A 554 8.28 -20.90 13.93
N THR A 555 8.07 -21.94 14.73
CA THR A 555 9.13 -22.82 15.21
C THR A 555 8.99 -24.24 14.70
N TYR A 556 7.80 -24.66 14.23
CA TYR A 556 7.68 -25.94 13.56
C TYR A 556 6.54 -26.00 12.54
N LEU A 557 6.73 -26.82 11.52
CA LEU A 557 5.70 -27.22 10.56
C LEU A 557 5.86 -28.70 10.26
N THR A 558 4.80 -29.47 10.44
CA THR A 558 4.67 -30.80 9.86
C THR A 558 3.52 -30.83 8.84
N TYR A 559 3.68 -31.64 7.81
CA TYR A 559 2.64 -31.96 6.85
C TYR A 559 2.69 -33.46 6.57
N ASP A 560 1.60 -34.18 6.85
CA ASP A 560 1.55 -35.64 6.78
C ASP A 560 2.57 -36.34 7.71
N ASP A 561 2.76 -35.78 8.90
CA ASP A 561 3.77 -36.19 9.89
C ASP A 561 5.24 -36.02 9.46
N ASP A 562 5.50 -35.67 8.19
CA ASP A 562 6.82 -35.26 7.72
C ASP A 562 7.15 -33.85 8.25
N ILE A 563 8.38 -33.66 8.72
CA ILE A 563 8.87 -32.37 9.21
C ILE A 563 9.27 -31.51 7.99
N TYR A 564 8.56 -30.39 7.80
CA TYR A 564 8.83 -29.41 6.74
C TYR A 564 9.69 -28.25 7.24
N PHE A 565 9.55 -27.88 8.51
CA PHE A 565 10.36 -26.83 9.12
C PHE A 565 10.62 -27.11 10.61
N TYR A 566 11.88 -26.98 11.02
CA TYR A 566 12.34 -26.98 12.41
C TYR A 566 13.64 -26.16 12.50
N PRO A 567 13.75 -25.11 13.33
CA PRO A 567 14.94 -24.26 13.39
C PRO A 567 16.12 -25.03 13.99
N GLN A 568 17.31 -24.86 13.40
CA GLN A 568 18.56 -25.52 13.85
C GLN A 568 19.10 -25.01 15.20
N GLN A 569 18.58 -23.88 15.72
CA GLN A 569 18.91 -23.37 17.06
C GLN A 569 17.62 -23.16 17.86
N ALA A 570 17.54 -23.82 19.01
CA ALA A 570 16.36 -23.84 19.88
C ALA A 570 15.97 -22.46 20.46
N ASP A 571 16.80 -21.43 20.30
CA ASP A 571 16.67 -20.15 21.00
C ASP A 571 16.18 -18.98 20.13
N VAL A 572 15.99 -19.14 18.81
CA VAL A 572 15.46 -18.07 17.94
C VAL A 572 14.51 -18.61 16.88
N ALA A 573 13.21 -18.34 17.04
CA ALA A 573 12.20 -18.56 16.00
C ALA A 573 12.47 -17.62 14.81
N PRO A 574 12.58 -18.10 13.56
CA PRO A 574 12.60 -17.19 12.44
C PRO A 574 11.27 -16.48 12.32
N GLU A 575 11.33 -15.18 12.11
CA GLU A 575 10.12 -14.38 12.00
C GLU A 575 9.34 -14.70 10.71
N PHE A 576 10.03 -15.09 9.63
CA PHE A 576 9.42 -15.52 8.36
C PHE A 576 10.17 -16.71 7.78
N VAL A 577 9.43 -17.62 7.15
CA VAL A 577 9.95 -18.68 6.29
C VAL A 577 9.20 -18.61 4.96
N VAL A 578 9.94 -18.39 3.88
CA VAL A 578 9.46 -18.56 2.50
C VAL A 578 10.28 -19.68 1.89
N HIS A 579 9.66 -20.84 1.65
CA HIS A 579 10.41 -22.06 1.34
C HIS A 579 9.93 -22.77 0.08
N ARG A 580 10.92 -23.32 -0.65
CA ARG A 580 10.78 -24.44 -1.57
C ARG A 580 11.61 -25.60 -1.01
N HIS A 581 10.96 -26.41 -0.18
CA HIS A 581 11.33 -27.73 0.38
C HIS A 581 12.80 -28.06 0.78
N MET A 582 12.97 -28.59 2.01
CA MET A 582 14.14 -29.36 2.44
C MET A 582 13.68 -30.79 2.77
N LYS A 583 14.15 -31.79 2.01
CA LYS A 583 13.80 -33.19 2.28
C LYS A 583 14.73 -33.77 3.34
N SER A 584 14.25 -33.99 4.55
CA SER A 584 14.88 -34.96 5.45
C SER A 584 14.25 -36.33 5.16
N LYS A 585 14.92 -37.17 4.35
CA LYS A 585 14.57 -38.59 4.30
C LYS A 585 15.07 -39.23 5.59
N THR A 586 14.16 -39.75 6.39
CA THR A 586 14.49 -40.67 7.49
C THR A 586 15.08 -41.95 6.89
N GLN A 587 16.39 -41.99 6.67
CA GLN A 587 17.11 -43.23 6.37
C GLN A 587 17.52 -43.88 7.67
N THR A 588 17.17 -45.15 7.84
CA THR A 588 17.61 -45.99 8.95
C THR A 588 19.11 -46.25 8.80
N ALA A 589 19.95 -45.45 9.46
CA ALA A 589 21.40 -45.65 9.45
C ALA A 589 21.75 -46.86 10.33
N THR A 590 22.41 -47.87 9.77
CA THR A 590 22.99 -48.97 10.54
C THR A 590 24.37 -48.54 11.04
N ALA A 591 24.53 -48.34 12.35
CA ALA A 591 25.79 -47.87 12.93
C ALA A 591 26.81 -49.02 13.05
N TYR A 592 28.01 -48.85 12.49
CA TYR A 592 29.17 -49.70 12.76
C TYR A 592 30.07 -49.04 13.80
N ASN A 593 30.23 -49.68 14.96
CA ASN A 593 31.04 -49.16 16.06
C ASN A 593 32.53 -49.55 15.87
N THR A 594 33.37 -48.60 15.44
CA THR A 594 34.82 -48.81 15.26
C THR A 594 35.69 -47.98 16.22
N GLY A 595 35.13 -47.51 17.33
CA GLY A 595 35.94 -47.14 18.51
C GLY A 595 36.81 -45.87 18.42
N ARG A 596 36.74 -45.07 17.34
CA ARG A 596 37.12 -43.64 17.30
C ARG A 596 36.76 -43.08 15.92
N ARG A 597 35.74 -42.22 15.88
CA ARG A 597 35.03 -41.66 14.69
C ARG A 597 34.05 -42.64 14.03
N MET A 598 32.76 -42.33 14.11
CA MET A 598 31.74 -42.93 13.24
C MET A 598 31.79 -42.23 11.89
N ILE A 599 31.98 -43.00 10.82
CA ILE A 599 31.74 -42.58 9.44
C ILE A 599 30.53 -43.40 9.01
N ALA A 600 29.41 -42.74 8.75
CA ALA A 600 28.27 -43.38 8.11
C ALA A 600 28.56 -43.42 6.61
N ASP A 601 28.62 -44.63 6.04
CA ASP A 601 28.68 -44.84 4.60
C ASP A 601 27.23 -44.96 4.12
N ALA A 602 26.77 -44.02 3.32
CA ALA A 602 25.54 -44.19 2.55
C ALA A 602 25.97 -44.74 1.20
N ASP A 603 25.55 -45.95 0.85
CA ASP A 603 25.75 -46.57 -0.47
C ASP A 603 25.02 -45.74 -1.55
N ASP A 604 25.60 -44.62 -1.94
CA ASP A 604 25.29 -43.86 -3.15
C ASP A 604 26.58 -43.73 -3.97
N PRO A 605 26.75 -44.54 -5.04
CA PRO A 605 27.98 -44.52 -5.84
C PRO A 605 28.23 -43.19 -6.57
N ASP A 606 27.25 -42.27 -6.62
CA ASP A 606 27.35 -41.02 -7.40
C ASP A 606 27.38 -39.74 -6.55
N ASN A 607 27.30 -39.81 -5.21
CA ASN A 607 27.23 -38.60 -4.37
C ASN A 607 27.97 -38.74 -3.02
N LYS A 608 29.27 -38.39 -3.01
CA LYS A 608 30.07 -38.37 -1.78
C LYS A 608 29.70 -37.19 -0.89
N ARG A 609 28.74 -37.36 0.04
CA ARG A 609 28.53 -36.45 1.17
C ARG A 609 29.06 -37.11 2.45
N TYR A 610 29.91 -36.42 3.20
CA TYR A 610 30.45 -36.91 4.47
C TYR A 610 29.56 -36.47 5.63
N TYR A 611 29.25 -37.38 6.55
CA TYR A 611 28.45 -37.12 7.74
C TYR A 611 29.34 -36.99 8.97
N LEU A 612 29.10 -35.96 9.79
CA LEU A 612 29.68 -35.83 11.12
C LEU A 612 28.60 -36.14 12.15
N VAL A 613 28.83 -37.22 12.92
CA VAL A 613 27.97 -37.66 14.03
C VAL A 613 28.69 -37.36 15.32
N TYR A 614 28.07 -36.57 16.20
CA TYR A 614 28.49 -36.44 17.59
C TYR A 614 27.37 -36.88 18.53
N GLU A 615 27.78 -37.52 19.62
CA GLU A 615 26.91 -38.06 20.64
C GLU A 615 27.01 -37.17 21.89
N SER A 616 25.88 -36.69 22.38
CA SER A 616 25.77 -36.01 23.67
C SER A 616 24.42 -36.37 24.28
N ASN A 617 24.46 -37.10 25.40
CA ASN A 617 23.34 -37.43 26.28
C ASN A 617 22.09 -37.97 25.56
N ASP A 618 22.14 -39.27 25.25
CA ASP A 618 21.02 -40.13 24.78
C ASP A 618 20.38 -39.75 23.43
N ASN A 619 20.95 -38.81 22.68
CA ASN A 619 20.46 -38.43 21.34
C ASN A 619 21.57 -38.53 20.27
N ILE A 620 21.20 -39.06 19.10
CA ILE A 620 22.05 -39.10 17.90
C ILE A 620 21.75 -37.86 17.07
N TYR A 621 22.77 -37.04 16.81
CA TYR A 621 22.67 -35.87 15.93
C TYR A 621 23.37 -36.17 14.60
N ALA A 622 22.68 -35.94 13.49
CA ALA A 622 23.25 -35.94 12.14
C ALA A 622 23.25 -34.50 11.60
N THR A 623 24.42 -33.97 11.26
CA THR A 623 24.55 -32.68 10.58
C THR A 623 24.49 -32.86 9.07
N PHE A 624 23.66 -32.06 8.40
CA PHE A 624 23.65 -31.91 6.94
C PHE A 624 24.29 -30.57 6.60
N SER A 625 25.34 -30.59 5.80
CA SER A 625 25.93 -29.39 5.21
C SER A 625 25.99 -29.59 3.69
N GLU A 626 25.43 -28.65 2.92
CA GLU A 626 25.71 -28.55 1.48
C GLU A 626 27.02 -27.80 1.20
N ASP A 627 27.61 -27.13 2.19
CA ASP A 627 28.84 -26.33 2.08
C ASP A 627 29.96 -26.90 2.96
N ALA A 628 30.42 -28.10 2.62
CA ALA A 628 31.68 -28.63 3.13
C ALA A 628 32.64 -28.97 1.99
N ILE A 629 33.05 -27.94 1.23
CA ILE A 629 34.44 -27.74 0.75
C ILE A 629 34.78 -26.26 0.88
#